data_AF-A0A8H8U3C6-F1
#
_entry.id   AF-A0A8H8U3C6-F1
#
_cell.length_a   1.000
_cell.length_b   1.000
_cell.length_c   1.000
_cell.angle_alpha   90.00
_cell.angle_beta   90.00
_cell.angle_gamma   90.00
#
_symmetry.space_group_name_H-M   'P 1'
#
loop_
_entity.id
_entity.type
_entity.pdbx_description
1 polymer ?
#
loop_
_entity_poly.entity_id
_entity_poly.type
_entity_poly.pdbx_seq_one_letter_code
_entity_poly.pdbx_strand_id
1 'polypeptide(L)'
;MSNAGLSYGLNIKKKTPGNRPQPAKRKPIFDEPDDSDNEDGNEGGIEEIGEIDGLSQKPSKPTPASRGNVSIKPSKNGGAPKKAPISMYGDLSASFTSKKHADTAEELDPSIYDYDAVYESLKPKKKVVPEDEERKPKYMTNLLAAAAVRKRDATIAEEKKLARDREAEGDEFADKEKFVTSAYKKQQEDNLRIAAEERLKEEQEQKKNKGSGMTNFYKNILEKGEQQHAEIVKAAEEAAKKGPVERKEEEEKQKSDAEIAREISEKTGAKIAVNDEGQVVDKRQLLKGGLNVIPKPKSTAPATAARGGASMSDRSRGPGFVGAGGGKQAMRERQSRMMETQLQQATKRALEEEEEEKEKIERASKSRKTEGDIMSAKERYLARKKEAEEAKKRGEVP
;
A
#
# COMPACT_ATOMS: atom_id res chain seq x y z
N MET A 1 -9.80 28.43 81.40
CA MET A 1 -9.61 27.20 80.61
C MET A 1 -10.33 27.34 79.26
N SER A 2 -10.07 26.43 78.32
CA SER A 2 -10.82 26.21 77.05
C SER A 2 -11.05 27.41 76.11
N ASN A 3 -10.31 27.36 74.99
CA ASN A 3 -10.75 27.68 73.62
C ASN A 3 -11.16 29.12 73.27
N ALA A 4 -10.21 29.86 72.68
CA ALA A 4 -10.47 30.90 71.69
C ALA A 4 -9.72 30.55 70.39
N GLY A 5 -10.42 30.01 69.39
CA GLY A 5 -9.84 29.61 68.10
C GLY A 5 -9.74 30.80 67.13
N LEU A 6 -8.64 30.89 66.37
CA LEU A 6 -8.45 31.96 65.38
C LEU A 6 -9.40 31.82 64.19
N SER A 7 -9.94 32.95 63.74
CA SER A 7 -10.82 33.06 62.57
C SER A 7 -10.06 33.43 61.30
N TYR A 8 -10.20 32.62 60.25
CA TYR A 8 -9.83 32.99 58.89
C TYR A 8 -11.04 32.82 57.97
N GLY A 9 -11.62 33.95 57.54
CA GLY A 9 -12.88 33.97 56.79
C GLY A 9 -12.68 33.86 55.28
N LEU A 10 -13.20 32.79 54.67
CA LEU A 10 -13.38 32.68 53.22
C LEU A 10 -14.84 33.02 52.83
N ASN A 11 -15.07 34.28 52.44
CA ASN A 11 -16.38 34.80 52.04
C ASN A 11 -16.82 34.29 50.65
N ILE A 12 -17.21 33.00 50.57
CA ILE A 12 -17.75 32.40 49.35
C ILE A 12 -19.26 32.63 49.29
N LYS A 13 -19.70 33.55 48.41
CA LYS A 13 -21.13 33.84 48.17
C LYS A 13 -21.83 32.59 47.61
N LYS A 14 -22.86 32.08 48.32
CA LYS A 14 -23.80 31.09 47.77
C LYS A 14 -24.46 31.65 46.50
N LYS A 15 -24.27 30.96 45.36
CA LYS A 15 -25.16 31.08 44.20
C LYS A 15 -26.30 30.07 44.33
N THR A 16 -27.43 30.38 43.72
CA THR A 16 -28.66 29.55 43.72
C THR A 16 -28.46 28.24 42.94
N PRO A 17 -29.24 27.18 43.25
CA PRO A 17 -29.13 25.88 42.58
C PRO A 17 -29.76 25.91 41.18
N GLY A 18 -29.05 26.53 40.23
CA GLY A 18 -29.42 26.51 38.81
C GLY A 18 -29.18 25.12 38.20
N ASN A 19 -30.28 24.48 37.81
CA ASN A 19 -30.44 23.40 36.82
C ASN A 19 -29.16 22.60 36.45
N ARG A 20 -28.97 21.43 37.09
CA ARG A 20 -27.98 20.41 36.65
C ARG A 20 -28.72 19.28 35.92
N PRO A 21 -28.34 18.90 34.69
CA PRO A 21 -28.86 17.69 34.07
C PRO A 21 -28.40 16.44 34.84
N GLN A 22 -29.26 15.43 34.91
CA GLN A 22 -28.95 14.14 35.54
C GLN A 22 -27.90 13.37 34.73
N PRO A 23 -26.98 12.63 35.38
CA PRO A 23 -26.06 11.74 34.68
C PRO A 23 -26.81 10.58 34.03
N ALA A 24 -26.51 10.28 32.77
CA ALA A 24 -27.18 9.22 32.02
C ALA A 24 -26.88 7.83 32.62
N LYS A 25 -27.93 7.02 32.83
CA LYS A 25 -27.81 5.63 33.25
C LYS A 25 -27.18 4.80 32.13
N ARG A 26 -26.01 4.20 32.37
CA ARG A 26 -25.39 3.24 31.44
C ARG A 26 -26.01 1.86 31.67
N LYS A 27 -26.44 1.18 30.61
CA LYS A 27 -26.82 -0.24 30.67
C LYS A 27 -25.56 -1.13 30.80
N PRO A 28 -25.64 -2.32 31.44
CA PRO A 28 -24.64 -3.36 31.24
C PRO A 28 -24.66 -3.87 29.79
N ILE A 29 -23.58 -4.54 29.37
CA ILE A 29 -23.34 -4.92 27.96
C ILE A 29 -23.86 -6.32 27.60
N PHE A 30 -24.47 -7.03 28.54
CA PHE A 30 -24.88 -8.44 28.38
C PHE A 30 -26.29 -8.66 28.95
N ASP A 31 -27.31 -8.16 28.24
CA ASP A 31 -28.71 -8.55 28.43
C ASP A 31 -29.51 -8.18 27.17
N GLU A 32 -30.09 -9.17 26.50
CA GLU A 32 -30.79 -9.06 25.21
C GLU A 32 -32.07 -9.91 25.27
N PRO A 33 -33.26 -9.29 25.20
CA PRO A 33 -34.50 -9.97 24.89
C PRO A 33 -35.06 -9.56 23.51
N ASP A 34 -35.66 -10.56 22.86
CA ASP A 34 -36.40 -10.50 21.58
C ASP A 34 -37.84 -9.95 21.76
N ASP A 35 -38.63 -9.96 20.67
CA ASP A 35 -39.97 -9.38 20.45
C ASP A 35 -40.03 -7.87 20.12
N SER A 36 -40.98 -7.35 19.34
CA SER A 36 -41.82 -7.76 18.17
C SER A 36 -42.92 -6.68 18.03
N ASP A 37 -43.49 -6.50 16.83
CA ASP A 37 -44.69 -5.69 16.52
C ASP A 37 -44.55 -4.13 16.67
N ASN A 38 -44.66 -3.33 15.59
CA ASN A 38 -45.87 -2.86 14.84
C ASN A 38 -46.66 -1.76 15.58
N GLU A 39 -47.12 -0.63 15.01
CA GLU A 39 -47.16 -0.01 13.65
C GLU A 39 -46.89 1.53 13.83
N ASP A 40 -46.60 2.45 12.89
CA ASP A 40 -46.18 2.57 11.45
C ASP A 40 -45.48 3.98 11.32
N GLY A 41 -45.02 4.45 10.14
CA GLY A 41 -44.41 5.79 10.05
C GLY A 41 -44.06 6.47 8.71
N ASN A 42 -44.56 6.02 7.56
CA ASN A 42 -44.57 6.76 6.26
C ASN A 42 -43.23 7.09 5.52
N GLU A 43 -43.35 7.23 4.18
CA GLU A 43 -42.48 7.86 3.16
C GLU A 43 -40.94 7.63 3.14
N GLY A 44 -40.44 7.17 1.99
CA GLY A 44 -39.01 6.94 1.75
C GLY A 44 -38.36 7.93 0.79
N GLY A 45 -37.11 8.29 1.06
CA GLY A 45 -36.24 9.04 0.15
C GLY A 45 -34.96 8.27 -0.15
N ILE A 46 -34.65 8.07 -1.43
CA ILE A 46 -33.36 7.56 -1.90
C ILE A 46 -32.55 8.78 -2.33
N GLU A 47 -31.52 9.14 -1.58
CA GLU A 47 -30.56 10.16 -2.03
C GLU A 47 -29.44 9.50 -2.84
N GLU A 48 -29.59 9.61 -4.16
CA GLU A 48 -28.60 9.26 -5.16
C GLU A 48 -27.42 10.26 -5.16
N ILE A 49 -26.27 9.85 -5.68
CA ILE A 49 -25.05 10.67 -5.66
C ILE A 49 -25.19 11.83 -6.66
N GLY A 50 -25.55 13.01 -6.14
CA GLY A 50 -25.73 14.23 -6.93
C GLY A 50 -24.44 14.80 -7.50
N GLU A 51 -24.16 14.51 -8.76
CA GLU A 51 -23.25 15.28 -9.61
C GLU A 51 -23.82 16.69 -9.84
N ILE A 52 -23.07 17.73 -9.49
CA ILE A 52 -23.44 19.13 -9.76
C ILE A 52 -22.27 19.84 -10.44
N ASP A 53 -22.38 19.96 -11.77
CA ASP A 53 -21.78 21.07 -12.51
C ASP A 53 -22.44 22.40 -12.08
N GLY A 54 -21.68 23.49 -12.08
CA GLY A 54 -22.08 24.76 -11.50
C GLY A 54 -21.21 25.95 -11.90
N LEU A 55 -20.50 25.88 -13.03
CA LEU A 55 -19.56 26.93 -13.44
C LEU A 55 -20.26 28.18 -14.04
N SER A 56 -20.89 29.01 -13.20
CA SER A 56 -20.91 30.48 -13.43
C SER A 56 -21.53 31.29 -12.27
N GLN A 57 -20.80 32.29 -11.76
CA GLN A 57 -21.11 33.72 -11.95
C GLN A 57 -20.06 34.63 -11.27
N LYS A 58 -20.24 35.96 -11.37
CA LYS A 58 -19.18 36.98 -11.22
C LYS A 58 -18.89 37.35 -9.74
N PRO A 59 -17.65 37.74 -9.39
CA PRO A 59 -17.28 38.07 -8.02
C PRO A 59 -17.76 39.48 -7.59
N SER A 60 -18.27 39.59 -6.36
CA SER A 60 -18.49 40.86 -5.66
C SER A 60 -17.48 41.04 -4.51
N LYS A 61 -17.13 42.30 -4.23
CA LYS A 61 -15.98 42.73 -3.42
C LYS A 61 -16.21 42.56 -1.90
N PRO A 62 -15.29 41.95 -1.13
CA PRO A 62 -15.18 42.16 0.31
C PRO A 62 -14.23 43.32 0.65
N THR A 63 -14.45 43.99 1.78
CA THR A 63 -13.58 45.05 2.33
C THR A 63 -12.76 44.53 3.52
N PRO A 64 -11.43 44.71 3.55
CA PRO A 64 -10.62 44.43 4.73
C PRO A 64 -10.56 45.64 5.68
N ALA A 65 -10.49 45.38 6.99
CA ALA A 65 -10.35 46.40 8.03
C ALA A 65 -8.88 46.61 8.45
N SER A 66 -8.59 47.85 8.86
CA SER A 66 -7.37 48.37 9.49
C SER A 66 -6.37 47.35 10.08
N ARG A 67 -5.13 47.38 9.54
CA ARG A 67 -3.89 47.32 10.33
C ARG A 67 -2.92 48.40 9.82
N GLY A 68 -2.11 48.95 10.72
CA GLY A 68 -1.34 50.17 10.47
C GLY A 68 -0.22 50.00 9.44
N ASN A 69 -0.11 50.97 8.53
CA ASN A 69 0.95 51.01 7.52
C ASN A 69 2.02 52.05 7.91
N VAL A 70 3.30 51.65 7.91
CA VAL A 70 4.41 52.56 8.25
C VAL A 70 4.65 53.52 7.09
N SER A 71 4.45 54.81 7.31
CA SER A 71 4.45 55.83 6.26
C SER A 71 5.86 56.33 5.91
N ILE A 72 6.59 55.53 5.12
CA ILE A 72 7.76 56.03 4.37
C ILE A 72 7.27 57.12 3.41
N LYS A 73 7.57 58.37 3.72
CA LYS A 73 7.19 59.53 2.90
C LYS A 73 8.05 59.56 1.62
N PRO A 74 7.50 59.49 0.40
CA PRO A 74 8.23 59.91 -0.78
C PRO A 74 8.49 61.42 -0.68
N SER A 75 9.72 61.85 -0.97
CA SER A 75 10.08 63.27 -0.94
C SER A 75 9.30 64.03 -2.02
N LYS A 76 8.58 65.10 -1.64
CA LYS A 76 7.83 65.94 -2.57
C LYS A 76 8.75 66.96 -3.27
N ASN A 77 9.60 66.49 -4.18
CA ASN A 77 10.26 67.36 -5.14
C ASN A 77 9.49 67.40 -6.47
N GLY A 78 8.89 68.56 -6.75
CA GLY A 78 8.60 69.14 -8.07
C GLY A 78 8.09 68.24 -9.21
N GLY A 79 6.80 68.37 -9.54
CA GLY A 79 6.29 68.11 -10.88
C GLY A 79 5.45 66.84 -11.04
N ALA A 80 4.16 67.02 -11.36
CA ALA A 80 3.39 65.95 -11.97
C ALA A 80 3.88 65.77 -13.42
N PRO A 81 4.17 64.54 -13.89
CA PRO A 81 4.54 64.31 -15.27
C PRO A 81 3.32 64.63 -16.15
N LYS A 82 3.37 65.76 -16.86
CA LYS A 82 2.46 66.01 -17.98
C LYS A 82 2.58 64.81 -18.92
N LYS A 83 1.46 64.25 -19.36
CA LYS A 83 1.42 63.16 -20.34
C LYS A 83 2.00 63.68 -21.67
N ALA A 84 3.32 63.56 -21.83
CA ALA A 84 3.97 63.79 -23.10
C ALA A 84 3.38 62.84 -24.15
N PRO A 85 3.27 63.25 -25.43
CA PRO A 85 2.89 62.32 -26.49
C PRO A 85 3.87 61.15 -26.48
N ILE A 86 3.35 59.92 -26.45
CA ILE A 86 4.16 58.71 -26.53
C ILE A 86 4.76 58.70 -27.93
N SER A 87 6.03 59.11 -28.04
CA SER A 87 6.76 59.04 -29.30
C SER A 87 6.91 57.57 -29.70
N MET A 88 6.96 57.29 -31.01
CA MET A 88 7.18 55.94 -31.55
C MET A 88 8.50 55.30 -31.08
N TYR A 89 9.41 56.08 -30.47
CA TYR A 89 10.71 55.67 -29.98
C TYR A 89 10.83 55.66 -28.44
N GLY A 90 9.74 55.93 -27.71
CA GLY A 90 9.70 55.94 -26.24
C GLY A 90 10.54 57.02 -25.58
N ASP A 91 10.91 56.80 -24.32
CA ASP A 91 11.91 57.60 -23.59
C ASP A 91 13.28 56.91 -23.70
N LEU A 92 14.08 57.38 -24.66
CA LEU A 92 15.42 56.87 -24.92
C LEU A 92 16.36 57.07 -23.71
N SER A 93 16.15 58.11 -22.89
CA SER A 93 16.99 58.39 -21.72
C SER A 93 16.76 57.37 -20.60
N ALA A 94 15.50 57.02 -20.34
CA ALA A 94 15.14 55.94 -19.43
C ALA A 94 15.63 54.56 -19.93
N SER A 95 15.66 54.34 -21.25
CA SER A 95 16.23 53.10 -21.82
C SER A 95 17.74 53.00 -21.65
N PHE A 96 18.46 54.14 -21.66
CA PHE A 96 19.91 54.16 -21.49
C PHE A 96 20.32 54.01 -20.03
N THR A 97 19.56 54.57 -19.08
CA THR A 97 19.78 54.30 -17.65
C THR A 97 19.41 52.87 -17.29
N SER A 98 18.29 52.33 -17.80
CA SER A 98 17.92 50.93 -17.52
C SER A 98 18.96 49.93 -18.04
N LYS A 99 19.52 50.15 -19.24
CA LYS A 99 20.66 49.37 -19.75
C LYS A 99 21.85 49.44 -18.81
N LYS A 100 22.35 50.64 -18.49
CA LYS A 100 23.47 50.80 -17.54
C LYS A 100 23.25 50.08 -16.21
N HIS A 101 22.02 50.07 -15.69
CA HIS A 101 21.70 49.35 -14.47
C HIS A 101 21.69 47.82 -14.64
N ALA A 102 21.28 47.29 -15.80
CA ALA A 102 21.42 45.88 -16.15
C ALA A 102 22.90 45.50 -16.37
N ASP A 103 23.64 46.29 -17.16
CA ASP A 103 25.08 46.11 -17.41
C ASP A 103 25.84 46.00 -16.07
N THR A 104 25.63 46.96 -15.14
CA THR A 104 26.25 46.91 -13.79
C THR A 104 25.73 45.79 -12.89
N ALA A 105 24.58 45.18 -13.19
CA ALA A 105 24.06 44.04 -12.44
C ALA A 105 24.70 42.73 -12.92
N GLU A 106 24.87 42.56 -14.23
CA GLU A 106 25.59 41.43 -14.84
C GLU A 106 27.09 41.46 -14.49
N GLU A 107 27.71 42.65 -14.40
CA GLU A 107 29.08 42.83 -13.90
C GLU A 107 29.26 42.43 -12.43
N LEU A 108 28.21 42.54 -11.60
CA LEU A 108 28.24 42.20 -10.17
C LEU A 108 27.86 40.74 -9.89
N ASP A 109 26.92 40.18 -10.65
CA ASP A 109 26.48 38.79 -10.56
C ASP A 109 26.01 38.27 -11.93
N PRO A 110 26.81 37.45 -12.64
CA PRO A 110 26.42 36.89 -13.93
C PRO A 110 25.29 35.84 -13.82
N SER A 111 24.89 35.43 -12.61
CA SER A 111 23.76 34.53 -12.38
C SER A 111 22.43 35.25 -12.09
N ILE A 112 22.41 36.59 -12.05
CA ILE A 112 21.24 37.39 -11.62
C ILE A 112 19.99 37.22 -12.50
N TYR A 113 20.15 36.70 -13.72
CA TYR A 113 19.08 36.38 -14.67
C TYR A 113 18.88 34.87 -14.91
N ASP A 114 19.65 33.98 -14.25
CA ASP A 114 19.52 32.52 -14.39
C ASP A 114 18.40 31.95 -13.51
N TYR A 115 17.17 32.34 -13.82
CA TYR A 115 15.98 31.89 -13.10
C TYR A 115 15.70 30.40 -13.28
N ASP A 116 16.07 29.80 -14.41
CA ASP A 116 15.86 28.37 -14.67
C ASP A 116 16.84 27.48 -13.88
N ALA A 117 18.07 27.93 -13.59
CA ALA A 117 18.93 27.18 -12.68
C ALA A 117 18.37 27.08 -11.27
N VAL A 118 17.80 28.18 -10.76
CA VAL A 118 17.09 28.17 -9.48
C VAL A 118 15.83 27.32 -9.59
N TYR A 119 14.98 27.51 -10.60
CA TYR A 119 13.73 26.77 -10.76
C TYR A 119 13.93 25.25 -10.88
N GLU A 120 14.95 24.77 -11.58
CA GLU A 120 15.29 23.34 -11.63
C GLU A 120 15.79 22.80 -10.28
N SER A 121 16.42 23.65 -9.45
CA SER A 121 16.79 23.27 -8.07
C SER A 121 15.59 23.19 -7.11
N LEU A 122 14.53 23.97 -7.37
CA LEU A 122 13.25 23.92 -6.64
C LEU A 122 12.38 22.70 -7.01
N LYS A 123 12.57 22.12 -8.20
CA LYS A 123 11.82 20.93 -8.61
C LYS A 123 12.22 19.73 -7.73
N PRO A 124 11.26 18.96 -7.19
CA PRO A 124 11.59 17.77 -6.41
C PRO A 124 12.23 16.74 -7.35
N LYS A 125 13.56 16.60 -7.26
CA LYS A 125 14.33 15.63 -8.03
C LYS A 125 13.67 14.26 -7.89
N LYS A 126 13.18 13.71 -9.00
CA LYS A 126 12.61 12.36 -9.05
C LYS A 126 13.67 11.42 -8.50
N LYS A 127 13.46 10.91 -7.27
CA LYS A 127 14.41 9.96 -6.67
C LYS A 127 14.38 8.74 -7.58
N VAL A 128 15.47 8.55 -8.33
CA VAL A 128 15.67 7.37 -9.19
C VAL A 128 15.79 6.20 -8.22
N VAL A 129 14.66 5.56 -7.95
CA VAL A 129 14.64 4.31 -7.20
C VAL A 129 15.46 3.33 -8.02
N PRO A 130 16.46 2.65 -7.44
CA PRO A 130 17.13 1.57 -8.14
C PRO A 130 16.09 0.48 -8.41
N GLU A 131 15.63 0.40 -9.66
CA GLU A 131 14.92 -0.78 -10.15
C GLU A 131 15.85 -2.00 -9.96
N ASP A 132 15.23 -3.12 -9.58
CA ASP A 132 15.83 -4.45 -9.62
C ASP A 132 16.85 -4.87 -8.54
N GLU A 133 16.91 -4.18 -7.39
CA GLU A 133 17.28 -4.84 -6.12
C GLU A 133 16.12 -5.73 -5.59
N GLU A 134 15.89 -6.83 -6.30
CA GLU A 134 14.91 -7.89 -6.04
C GLU A 134 13.44 -7.43 -5.91
N ARG A 135 12.64 -7.63 -6.97
CA ARG A 135 11.18 -7.40 -7.01
C ARG A 135 10.36 -8.38 -6.15
N LYS A 136 10.62 -8.40 -4.84
CA LYS A 136 9.90 -9.17 -3.82
C LYS A 136 8.42 -8.77 -3.79
N PRO A 137 7.46 -9.71 -3.78
CA PRO A 137 6.03 -9.39 -3.76
C PRO A 137 5.65 -8.68 -2.46
N LYS A 138 5.09 -7.47 -2.62
CA LYS A 138 4.80 -6.42 -1.61
C LYS A 138 4.19 -6.86 -0.27
N TYR A 139 3.57 -8.05 -0.21
CA TYR A 139 2.85 -8.55 0.96
C TYR A 139 3.38 -9.90 1.50
N MET A 140 4.21 -10.63 0.75
CA MET A 140 4.62 -11.99 1.12
C MET A 140 5.50 -12.01 2.38
N THR A 141 6.40 -11.05 2.53
CA THR A 141 7.22 -10.85 3.73
C THR A 141 6.36 -10.73 4.99
N ASN A 142 5.28 -9.95 4.92
CA ASN A 142 4.35 -9.73 6.03
C ASN A 142 3.49 -10.97 6.31
N LEU A 143 3.08 -11.71 5.28
CA LEU A 143 2.36 -12.98 5.44
C LEU A 143 3.23 -14.07 6.10
N LEU A 144 4.49 -14.19 5.68
CA LEU A 144 5.46 -15.12 6.27
C LEU A 144 5.80 -14.73 7.72
N ALA A 145 5.98 -13.44 8.00
CA ALA A 145 6.17 -12.94 9.36
C ALA A 145 4.95 -13.23 10.26
N ALA A 146 3.73 -12.94 9.79
CA ALA A 146 2.50 -13.24 10.53
C ALA A 146 2.29 -14.75 10.76
N ALA A 147 2.66 -15.59 9.80
CA ALA A 147 2.65 -17.05 9.98
C ALA A 147 3.70 -17.52 11.02
N ALA A 148 4.88 -16.88 11.06
CA ALA A 148 5.91 -17.18 12.05
C ALA A 148 5.58 -16.67 13.46
N VAL A 149 4.78 -15.60 13.60
CA VAL A 149 4.21 -15.15 14.88
C VAL A 149 3.18 -16.15 15.37
N ARG A 150 2.16 -16.48 14.55
CA ARG A 150 1.11 -17.45 14.92
C ARG A 150 1.65 -18.83 15.32
N LYS A 151 2.76 -19.28 14.74
CA LYS A 151 3.43 -20.52 15.14
C LYS A 151 4.04 -20.44 16.55
N ARG A 152 4.60 -19.30 16.94
CA ARG A 152 5.06 -19.05 18.33
C ARG A 152 3.89 -18.93 19.28
N ASP A 153 2.84 -18.22 18.89
CA ASP A 153 1.62 -18.08 19.69
C ASP A 153 1.01 -19.46 20.02
N ALA A 154 0.99 -20.37 19.03
CA ALA A 154 0.53 -21.74 19.19
C ALA A 154 1.39 -22.53 20.19
N THR A 155 2.72 -22.54 20.04
CA THR A 155 3.61 -23.24 20.99
C THR A 155 3.52 -22.66 22.40
N ILE A 156 3.41 -21.33 22.54
CA ILE A 156 3.22 -20.65 23.83
C ILE A 156 1.84 -20.99 24.43
N ALA A 157 0.79 -21.17 23.62
CA ALA A 157 -0.52 -21.60 24.08
C ALA A 157 -0.53 -23.07 24.53
N GLU A 158 0.15 -23.96 23.80
CA GLU A 158 0.35 -25.37 24.17
C GLU A 158 1.16 -25.49 25.46
N GLU A 159 2.26 -24.74 25.61
CA GLU A 159 3.06 -24.68 26.85
C GLU A 159 2.23 -24.17 28.05
N LYS A 160 1.45 -23.10 27.87
CA LYS A 160 0.55 -22.58 28.92
C LYS A 160 -0.60 -23.52 29.24
N LYS A 161 -1.08 -24.30 28.27
CA LYS A 161 -2.06 -25.36 28.51
C LYS A 161 -1.42 -26.47 29.34
N LEU A 162 -0.28 -26.99 28.91
CA LEU A 162 0.45 -28.06 29.61
C LEU A 162 0.96 -27.65 31.00
N ALA A 163 1.17 -26.35 31.25
CA ALA A 163 1.39 -25.81 32.60
C ALA A 163 0.10 -25.88 33.45
N ARG A 164 -1.03 -25.37 32.94
CA ARG A 164 -2.34 -25.45 33.63
C ARG A 164 -2.77 -26.89 33.89
N ASP A 165 -2.58 -27.79 32.92
CA ASP A 165 -2.95 -29.20 33.04
C ASP A 165 -2.16 -29.83 34.21
N ARG A 166 -0.86 -29.52 34.36
CA ARG A 166 -0.05 -29.93 35.53
C ARG A 166 -0.41 -29.23 36.85
N GLU A 167 -0.84 -27.97 36.80
CA GLU A 167 -1.37 -27.26 37.97
C GLU A 167 -2.69 -27.89 38.46
N ALA A 168 -3.48 -28.49 37.56
CA ALA A 168 -4.68 -29.25 37.89
C ALA A 168 -4.39 -30.69 38.35
N GLU A 169 -3.37 -31.36 37.80
CA GLU A 169 -2.83 -32.64 38.32
C GLU A 169 -2.21 -32.48 39.72
N GLY A 170 -1.70 -31.28 40.03
CA GLY A 170 -1.37 -30.85 41.40
C GLY A 170 -0.41 -31.79 42.14
N ASP A 171 -0.88 -32.27 43.30
CA ASP A 171 -0.09 -33.11 44.22
C ASP A 171 -0.06 -34.59 43.83
N GLU A 172 -0.91 -35.06 42.90
CA GLU A 172 -0.96 -36.48 42.49
C GLU A 172 0.37 -36.99 41.88
N PHE A 173 1.23 -36.05 41.45
CA PHE A 173 2.56 -36.29 40.91
C PHE A 173 3.66 -35.47 41.63
N ALA A 174 3.42 -35.05 42.89
CA ALA A 174 4.42 -34.38 43.71
C ALA A 174 5.60 -35.31 44.08
N ASP A 175 5.31 -36.56 44.46
CA ASP A 175 6.29 -37.58 44.85
C ASP A 175 7.08 -38.19 43.68
N LYS A 176 6.84 -37.74 42.43
CA LYS A 176 7.39 -38.32 41.20
C LYS A 176 8.37 -37.35 40.54
N GLU A 177 9.53 -37.85 40.13
CA GLU A 177 10.61 -37.02 39.57
C GLU A 177 10.20 -36.33 38.25
N LYS A 178 10.35 -34.99 38.20
CA LYS A 178 9.92 -34.15 37.08
C LYS A 178 11.01 -34.02 36.02
N PHE A 179 11.12 -35.04 35.16
CA PHE A 179 12.09 -35.07 34.06
C PHE A 179 11.75 -34.05 32.95
N VAL A 180 12.68 -33.12 32.69
CA VAL A 180 12.55 -32.11 31.63
C VAL A 180 13.70 -32.25 30.63
N THR A 181 13.36 -32.47 29.36
CA THR A 181 14.34 -32.65 28.27
C THR A 181 15.15 -31.38 28.02
N SER A 182 16.39 -31.54 27.57
CA SER A 182 17.28 -30.41 27.23
C SER A 182 16.73 -29.54 26.08
N ALA A 183 15.93 -30.12 25.18
CA ALA A 183 15.22 -29.38 24.14
C ALA A 183 14.12 -28.47 24.72
N TYR A 184 13.30 -28.95 25.66
CA TYR A 184 12.22 -28.15 26.26
C TYR A 184 12.75 -27.04 27.17
N LYS A 185 13.92 -27.23 27.81
CA LYS A 185 14.61 -26.15 28.54
C LYS A 185 15.02 -25.01 27.60
N LYS A 186 15.67 -25.35 26.47
CA LYS A 186 16.03 -24.37 25.43
C LYS A 186 14.80 -23.67 24.84
N GLN A 187 13.72 -24.41 24.56
CA GLN A 187 12.47 -23.84 24.05
C GLN A 187 11.88 -22.79 25.03
N GLN A 188 11.90 -23.06 26.34
CA GLN A 188 11.51 -22.04 27.33
C GLN A 188 12.48 -20.86 27.40
N GLU A 189 13.80 -21.10 27.36
CA GLU A 189 14.82 -20.04 27.36
C GLU A 189 14.67 -19.11 26.14
N ASP A 190 14.45 -19.68 24.95
CA ASP A 190 14.19 -18.95 23.71
C ASP A 190 12.84 -18.20 23.76
N ASN A 191 11.77 -18.82 24.27
CA ASN A 191 10.47 -18.14 24.42
C ASN A 191 10.53 -16.98 25.44
N LEU A 192 11.22 -17.15 26.57
CA LEU A 192 11.43 -16.11 27.58
C LEU A 192 12.27 -14.96 27.01
N ARG A 193 13.30 -15.28 26.22
CA ARG A 193 14.13 -14.29 25.53
C ARG A 193 13.33 -13.50 24.50
N ILE A 194 12.56 -14.18 23.64
CA ILE A 194 11.71 -13.52 22.64
C ILE A 194 10.68 -12.63 23.32
N ALA A 195 10.02 -13.10 24.40
CA ALA A 195 9.07 -12.28 25.16
C ALA A 195 9.72 -11.04 25.80
N ALA A 196 10.99 -11.11 26.22
CA ALA A 196 11.73 -9.95 26.72
C ALA A 196 12.11 -8.96 25.60
N GLU A 197 12.57 -9.46 24.45
CA GLU A 197 12.90 -8.65 23.27
C GLU A 197 11.64 -7.98 22.68
N GLU A 198 10.52 -8.70 22.58
CA GLU A 198 9.22 -8.16 22.16
C GLU A 198 8.66 -7.14 23.15
N ARG A 199 8.75 -7.38 24.47
CA ARG A 199 8.34 -6.41 25.49
C ARG A 199 9.16 -5.11 25.43
N LEU A 200 10.48 -5.20 25.23
CA LEU A 200 11.33 -4.02 25.06
C LEU A 200 10.98 -3.25 23.77
N LYS A 201 10.64 -3.97 22.69
CA LYS A 201 10.16 -3.39 21.44
C LYS A 201 8.78 -2.73 21.62
N GLU A 202 7.86 -3.37 22.32
CA GLU A 202 6.53 -2.82 22.64
C GLU A 202 6.66 -1.58 23.52
N GLU A 203 7.52 -1.56 24.54
CA GLU A 203 7.76 -0.37 25.34
C GLU A 203 8.32 0.81 24.52
N GLN A 204 9.17 0.54 23.52
CA GLN A 204 9.65 1.56 22.58
C GLN A 204 8.56 2.02 21.61
N GLU A 205 7.73 1.11 21.11
CA GLU A 205 6.61 1.41 20.23
C GLU A 205 5.51 2.17 20.97
N GLN A 206 5.17 1.80 22.20
CA GLN A 206 4.31 2.61 23.08
C GLN A 206 4.91 4.00 23.36
N LYS A 207 6.24 4.12 23.58
CA LYS A 207 6.91 5.43 23.76
C LYS A 207 6.78 6.32 22.50
N LYS A 208 6.81 5.74 21.29
CA LYS A 208 6.56 6.43 20.02
C LYS A 208 5.06 6.72 19.79
N ASN A 209 4.20 5.75 20.10
CA ASN A 209 2.76 5.78 19.86
C ASN A 209 1.98 6.61 20.88
N LYS A 210 2.60 7.03 22.00
CA LYS A 210 2.03 7.99 22.95
C LYS A 210 1.74 9.38 22.35
N GLY A 211 2.25 9.67 21.15
CA GLY A 211 1.84 10.82 20.33
C GLY A 211 0.88 10.50 19.18
N SER A 212 0.46 9.24 18.98
CA SER A 212 -0.21 8.75 17.76
C SER A 212 -1.68 9.17 17.62
N GLY A 213 -1.91 10.48 17.49
CA GLY A 213 -3.16 11.07 17.00
C GLY A 213 -2.93 11.93 15.75
N MET A 214 -4.00 12.58 15.28
CA MET A 214 -3.96 13.47 14.10
C MET A 214 -2.90 14.58 14.23
N THR A 215 -2.58 15.02 15.44
CA THR A 215 -1.51 15.98 15.74
C THR A 215 -0.14 15.50 15.26
N ASN A 216 0.23 14.23 15.48
CA ASN A 216 1.47 13.67 14.95
C ASN A 216 1.41 13.45 13.44
N PHE A 217 0.25 13.14 12.86
CA PHE A 217 0.10 13.08 11.40
C PHE A 217 0.38 14.44 10.76
N TYR A 218 -0.21 15.52 11.28
CA TYR A 218 0.06 16.88 10.82
C TYR A 218 1.52 17.31 11.12
N LYS A 219 2.07 16.97 12.28
CA LYS A 219 3.50 17.20 12.59
C LYS A 219 4.40 16.52 11.54
N ASN A 220 4.16 15.24 11.25
CA ASN A 220 4.97 14.49 10.27
C ASN A 220 4.83 15.04 8.85
N ILE A 221 3.68 15.61 8.48
CA ILE A 221 3.50 16.33 7.20
C ILE A 221 4.29 17.64 7.18
N LEU A 222 4.21 18.44 8.24
CA LEU A 222 4.95 19.70 8.36
C LEU A 222 6.46 19.45 8.39
N GLU A 223 6.92 18.54 9.24
CA GLU A 223 8.34 18.14 9.37
C GLU A 223 8.89 17.56 8.05
N LYS A 224 8.08 16.81 7.28
CA LYS A 224 8.45 16.37 5.93
C LYS A 224 8.51 17.53 4.93
N GLY A 225 7.60 18.50 5.02
CA GLY A 225 7.61 19.71 4.20
C GLY A 225 8.82 20.59 4.51
N GLU A 226 9.16 20.76 5.78
CA GLU A 226 10.35 21.44 6.28
C GLU A 226 11.64 20.74 5.81
N GLN A 227 11.70 19.41 5.89
CA GLN A 227 12.81 18.61 5.34
C GLN A 227 12.96 18.80 3.83
N GLN A 228 11.87 18.73 3.06
CA GLN A 228 11.91 18.95 1.60
C GLN A 228 12.32 20.39 1.26
N HIS A 229 11.82 21.39 2.00
CA HIS A 229 12.22 22.78 1.83
C HIS A 229 13.69 23.00 2.20
N ALA A 230 14.20 22.35 3.24
CA ALA A 230 15.61 22.41 3.62
C ALA A 230 16.53 21.70 2.61
N GLU A 231 16.12 20.54 2.05
CA GLU A 231 16.80 19.88 0.93
C GLU A 231 16.89 20.83 -0.28
N ILE A 232 15.79 21.53 -0.61
CA ILE A 232 15.69 22.47 -1.74
C ILE A 232 16.55 23.74 -1.50
N VAL A 233 16.42 24.41 -0.36
CA VAL A 233 17.22 25.61 -0.04
C VAL A 233 18.71 25.27 -0.02
N LYS A 234 19.10 24.13 0.55
CA LYS A 234 20.48 23.66 0.52
C LYS A 234 20.95 23.38 -0.91
N ALA A 235 20.12 22.78 -1.75
CA ALA A 235 20.46 22.54 -3.16
C ALA A 235 20.63 23.86 -3.96
N ALA A 236 19.81 24.87 -3.68
CA ALA A 236 19.93 26.21 -4.27
C ALA A 236 21.20 26.94 -3.77
N GLU A 237 21.50 26.88 -2.46
CA GLU A 237 22.76 27.39 -1.91
C GLU A 237 23.99 26.69 -2.52
N GLU A 238 23.92 25.37 -2.68
CA GLU A 238 24.99 24.59 -3.31
C GLU A 238 25.14 24.87 -4.81
N ALA A 239 24.07 25.27 -5.50
CA ALA A 239 24.14 25.72 -6.89
C ALA A 239 24.80 27.11 -6.97
N ALA A 240 24.32 28.09 -6.18
CA ALA A 240 24.90 29.43 -6.12
C ALA A 240 26.39 29.41 -5.73
N LYS A 241 26.79 28.57 -4.77
CA LYS A 241 28.21 28.40 -4.36
C LYS A 241 29.09 27.70 -5.41
N LYS A 242 28.51 27.06 -6.43
CA LYS A 242 29.25 26.48 -7.56
C LYS A 242 29.38 27.46 -8.74
N GLY A 243 28.72 28.63 -8.67
CA GLY A 243 28.72 29.65 -9.71
C GLY A 243 27.98 29.21 -10.98
N PRO A 244 28.04 30.03 -12.05
CA PRO A 244 27.57 29.63 -13.38
C PRO A 244 28.53 28.59 -13.96
N VAL A 245 28.42 27.35 -13.49
CA VAL A 245 28.99 26.19 -14.18
C VAL A 245 28.35 26.16 -15.56
N GLU A 246 29.18 26.15 -16.61
CA GLU A 246 28.71 25.87 -17.98
C GLU A 246 27.89 24.58 -17.94
N ARG A 247 26.57 24.71 -17.98
CA ARG A 247 25.68 23.60 -18.28
C ARG A 247 25.94 23.27 -19.73
N LYS A 248 26.90 22.36 -19.95
CA LYS A 248 26.87 21.50 -21.11
C LYS A 248 25.48 20.91 -21.13
N GLU A 249 24.70 21.33 -22.12
CA GLU A 249 23.48 20.67 -22.48
C GLU A 249 23.89 19.28 -22.96
N GLU A 250 23.97 18.35 -22.01
CA GLU A 250 23.60 16.97 -22.24
C GLU A 250 22.11 16.98 -22.58
N GLU A 251 21.82 17.49 -23.79
CA GLU A 251 20.78 16.95 -24.62
C GLU A 251 20.95 15.43 -24.53
N GLU A 252 20.09 14.77 -23.76
CA GLU A 252 19.79 13.38 -24.02
C GLU A 252 19.29 13.36 -25.46
N LYS A 253 20.19 13.05 -26.40
CA LYS A 253 19.88 12.94 -27.82
C LYS A 253 18.97 11.75 -27.97
N GLN A 254 17.68 12.02 -27.80
CA GLN A 254 16.59 11.12 -28.10
C GLN A 254 16.83 10.69 -29.54
N LYS A 255 17.28 9.44 -29.72
CA LYS A 255 17.59 8.85 -31.02
C LYS A 255 16.49 9.26 -31.98
N SER A 256 16.84 9.84 -33.12
CA SER A 256 15.83 10.38 -34.02
C SER A 256 14.80 9.30 -34.38
N ASP A 257 13.54 9.67 -34.64
CA ASP A 257 12.50 8.71 -35.07
C ASP A 257 12.99 7.82 -36.24
N ALA A 258 13.90 8.35 -37.07
CA ALA A 258 14.61 7.63 -38.14
C ALA A 258 15.60 6.56 -37.65
N GLU A 259 16.41 6.83 -36.62
CA GLU A 259 17.31 5.85 -36.00
C GLU A 259 16.53 4.74 -35.31
N ILE A 260 15.45 5.09 -34.59
CA ILE A 260 14.57 4.12 -33.94
C ILE A 260 13.87 3.23 -34.98
N ALA A 261 13.43 3.81 -36.10
CA ALA A 261 12.88 3.05 -37.22
C ALA A 261 13.89 2.04 -37.82
N ARG A 262 15.14 2.48 -38.06
CA ARG A 262 16.22 1.60 -38.52
C ARG A 262 16.47 0.47 -37.53
N GLU A 263 16.69 0.79 -36.26
CA GLU A 263 16.96 -0.19 -35.20
C GLU A 263 15.83 -1.22 -35.03
N ILE A 264 14.56 -0.82 -35.16
CA ILE A 264 13.42 -1.75 -35.12
C ILE A 264 13.33 -2.60 -36.39
N SER A 265 13.50 -2.01 -37.57
CA SER A 265 13.43 -2.76 -38.85
C SER A 265 14.54 -3.81 -38.98
N GLU A 266 15.76 -3.51 -38.54
CA GLU A 266 16.88 -4.47 -38.45
C GLU A 266 16.58 -5.60 -37.46
N LYS A 267 16.02 -5.29 -36.28
CA LYS A 267 15.79 -6.27 -35.20
C LYS A 267 14.54 -7.13 -35.36
N THR A 268 13.58 -6.71 -36.19
CA THR A 268 12.28 -7.40 -36.35
C THR A 268 11.94 -7.79 -37.78
N GLY A 269 12.70 -7.32 -38.78
CA GLY A 269 12.39 -7.48 -40.19
C GLY A 269 11.16 -6.69 -40.67
N ALA A 270 10.53 -5.90 -39.78
CA ALA A 270 9.37 -5.09 -40.12
C ALA A 270 9.77 -3.91 -41.03
N LYS A 271 9.18 -3.85 -42.23
CA LYS A 271 9.36 -2.72 -43.16
C LYS A 271 8.59 -1.51 -42.66
N ILE A 272 9.24 -0.68 -41.87
CA ILE A 272 8.71 0.62 -41.42
C ILE A 272 8.78 1.60 -42.59
N ALA A 273 7.67 2.26 -42.90
CA ALA A 273 7.61 3.27 -43.95
C ALA A 273 8.20 4.61 -43.46
N VAL A 274 9.21 5.12 -44.17
CA VAL A 274 9.92 6.36 -43.85
C VAL A 274 9.95 7.23 -45.12
N ASN A 275 9.62 8.50 -44.99
CA ASN A 275 9.69 9.49 -46.08
C ASN A 275 11.14 9.93 -46.36
N ASP A 276 11.36 10.61 -47.48
CA ASP A 276 12.68 11.12 -47.89
C ASP A 276 13.31 12.09 -46.86
N GLU A 277 12.48 12.76 -46.05
CA GLU A 277 12.90 13.60 -44.91
C GLU A 277 13.28 12.80 -43.64
N GLY A 278 13.31 11.47 -43.70
CA GLY A 278 13.60 10.61 -42.55
C GLY A 278 12.44 10.42 -41.55
N GLN A 279 11.30 11.08 -41.77
CA GLN A 279 10.12 10.97 -40.89
C GLN A 279 9.35 9.67 -41.13
N VAL A 280 8.93 8.99 -40.05
CA VAL A 280 8.14 7.74 -40.10
C VAL A 280 6.68 8.05 -40.42
N VAL A 281 6.15 7.42 -41.48
CA VAL A 281 4.83 7.72 -42.05
C VAL A 281 3.68 7.30 -41.12
N ASP A 282 3.83 6.18 -40.42
CA ASP A 282 2.89 5.74 -39.37
C ASP A 282 3.65 5.38 -38.10
N LYS A 283 3.55 6.24 -37.09
CA LYS A 283 4.20 6.05 -35.78
C LYS A 283 3.73 4.79 -35.05
N ARG A 284 2.62 4.16 -35.45
CA ARG A 284 2.20 2.84 -34.93
C ARG A 284 3.14 1.72 -35.35
N GLN A 285 3.90 1.88 -36.43
CA GLN A 285 4.90 0.89 -36.88
C GLN A 285 6.16 0.88 -35.99
N LEU A 286 6.40 1.94 -35.22
CA LEU A 286 7.41 1.99 -34.15
C LEU A 286 6.94 1.27 -32.87
N LEU A 287 5.64 1.06 -32.70
CA LEU A 287 5.12 0.27 -31.58
C LEU A 287 5.36 -1.21 -31.87
N LYS A 288 6.40 -1.77 -31.23
CA LYS A 288 6.70 -3.21 -31.24
C LYS A 288 5.41 -4.01 -31.02
N GLY A 289 4.97 -4.75 -32.03
CA GLY A 289 3.65 -5.41 -32.13
C GLY A 289 3.40 -6.59 -31.18
N GLY A 290 3.98 -6.57 -29.97
CA GLY A 290 3.80 -7.55 -28.91
C GLY A 290 2.75 -7.11 -27.90
N LEU A 291 1.49 -7.00 -28.30
CA LEU A 291 0.39 -7.08 -27.34
C LEU A 291 0.41 -8.50 -26.78
N ASN A 292 0.50 -8.66 -25.45
CA ASN A 292 0.60 -9.97 -24.78
C ASN A 292 -0.73 -10.74 -24.78
N VAL A 293 -1.30 -10.98 -25.97
CA VAL A 293 -2.48 -11.81 -26.18
C VAL A 293 -2.08 -13.28 -26.05
N ILE A 294 -2.08 -13.79 -24.83
CA ILE A 294 -2.03 -15.24 -24.58
C ILE A 294 -3.29 -15.85 -25.23
N PRO A 295 -3.16 -16.70 -26.27
CA PRO A 295 -4.33 -17.27 -26.91
C PRO A 295 -4.98 -18.30 -25.99
N LYS A 296 -6.11 -17.94 -25.37
CA LYS A 296 -6.91 -18.91 -24.61
C LYS A 296 -7.32 -20.05 -25.55
N PRO A 297 -7.07 -21.33 -25.20
CA PRO A 297 -7.53 -22.45 -26.01
C PRO A 297 -9.05 -22.47 -26.06
N LYS A 298 -9.63 -22.64 -27.26
CA LYS A 298 -11.07 -22.82 -27.45
C LYS A 298 -11.49 -24.16 -26.86
N SER A 299 -12.27 -24.15 -25.79
CA SER A 299 -13.07 -25.32 -25.40
C SER A 299 -14.25 -25.50 -26.36
N THR A 300 -14.41 -26.70 -26.89
CA THR A 300 -15.52 -27.06 -27.79
C THR A 300 -16.74 -27.49 -26.97
N ALA A 301 -17.67 -26.57 -26.73
CA ALA A 301 -19.00 -26.91 -26.23
C ALA A 301 -19.91 -27.37 -27.39
N PRO A 302 -20.63 -28.50 -27.28
CA PRO A 302 -21.57 -28.94 -28.30
C PRO A 302 -22.84 -28.08 -28.31
N ALA A 303 -23.43 -27.87 -29.49
CA ALA A 303 -24.65 -27.09 -29.64
C ALA A 303 -25.92 -27.93 -29.38
N THR A 304 -26.90 -27.36 -28.67
CA THR A 304 -28.23 -27.97 -28.51
C THR A 304 -29.37 -26.98 -28.77
N ALA A 305 -30.12 -27.26 -29.83
CA ALA A 305 -31.52 -26.91 -30.08
C ALA A 305 -31.99 -25.44 -29.88
N ALA A 306 -32.26 -24.75 -30.99
CA ALA A 306 -33.11 -23.57 -30.99
C ALA A 306 -34.60 -23.95 -30.97
N ARG A 307 -35.37 -23.28 -30.10
CA ARG A 307 -36.79 -22.90 -30.29
C ARG A 307 -36.90 -21.47 -29.79
N GLY A 308 -37.58 -20.53 -30.44
CA GLY A 308 -38.77 -20.70 -31.29
C GLY A 308 -39.91 -20.05 -30.52
N GLY A 309 -40.02 -18.72 -30.64
CA GLY A 309 -40.84 -17.91 -29.74
C GLY A 309 -42.29 -17.72 -30.20
N ALA A 310 -43.15 -17.36 -29.25
CA ALA A 310 -44.43 -16.73 -29.51
C ALA A 310 -44.79 -15.82 -28.32
N SER A 311 -45.37 -14.66 -28.60
CA SER A 311 -46.09 -13.88 -27.59
C SER A 311 -47.48 -14.45 -27.40
N MET A 312 -47.95 -14.54 -26.16
CA MET A 312 -49.35 -14.25 -25.84
C MET A 312 -49.47 -13.79 -24.40
N SER A 313 -50.41 -12.88 -24.17
CA SER A 313 -50.88 -12.50 -22.84
C SER A 313 -52.02 -13.42 -22.40
N ASP A 314 -52.02 -13.83 -21.14
CA ASP A 314 -53.27 -14.10 -20.42
C ASP A 314 -53.19 -13.47 -19.02
N ARG A 315 -54.33 -12.99 -18.52
CA ARG A 315 -54.55 -12.37 -17.21
C ARG A 315 -55.74 -13.06 -16.53
N SER A 316 -55.49 -14.20 -15.91
CA SER A 316 -56.50 -14.87 -15.07
C SER A 316 -55.99 -15.07 -13.63
N ARG A 317 -56.70 -14.46 -12.68
CA ARG A 317 -56.66 -14.78 -11.24
C ARG A 317 -57.28 -16.19 -11.07
N GLY A 318 -56.99 -17.04 -10.09
CA GLY A 318 -56.33 -16.96 -8.77
C GLY A 318 -57.00 -18.06 -7.89
N PRO A 319 -56.90 -18.07 -6.55
CA PRO A 319 -55.96 -17.39 -5.66
C PRO A 319 -55.01 -18.38 -4.94
N GLY A 320 -53.92 -17.88 -4.37
CA GLY A 320 -52.98 -18.66 -3.55
C GLY A 320 -52.21 -17.77 -2.59
N PHE A 321 -52.80 -17.47 -1.43
CA PHE A 321 -52.22 -16.56 -0.44
C PHE A 321 -51.05 -17.23 0.29
N VAL A 322 -49.83 -16.93 -0.15
CA VAL A 322 -48.58 -17.18 0.60
C VAL A 322 -47.92 -15.82 0.81
N GLY A 323 -47.55 -15.53 2.07
CA GLY A 323 -47.21 -14.17 2.52
C GLY A 323 -46.08 -13.48 1.77
N ALA A 324 -46.17 -12.16 1.66
CA ALA A 324 -45.33 -11.30 0.80
C ALA A 324 -43.82 -11.25 1.12
N GLY A 325 -43.33 -11.99 2.13
CA GLY A 325 -41.90 -12.16 2.41
C GLY A 325 -41.23 -13.33 1.69
N GLY A 326 -41.94 -14.47 1.54
CA GLY A 326 -41.32 -15.76 1.23
C GLY A 326 -40.67 -15.85 -0.17
N GLY A 327 -41.22 -15.18 -1.17
CA GLY A 327 -40.71 -15.26 -2.55
C GLY A 327 -39.27 -14.74 -2.72
N LYS A 328 -38.89 -13.68 -1.98
CA LYS A 328 -37.53 -13.14 -2.01
C LYS A 328 -36.54 -14.04 -1.25
N GLN A 329 -36.98 -14.65 -0.15
CA GLN A 329 -36.17 -15.61 0.62
C GLN A 329 -35.92 -16.89 -0.20
N ALA A 330 -36.96 -17.48 -0.79
CA ALA A 330 -36.84 -18.68 -1.64
C ALA A 330 -35.97 -18.47 -2.89
N MET A 331 -35.92 -17.26 -3.46
CA MET A 331 -34.97 -16.90 -4.52
C MET A 331 -33.53 -16.84 -3.98
N ARG A 332 -33.33 -16.22 -2.80
CA ARG A 332 -32.03 -16.10 -2.14
C ARG A 332 -31.45 -17.46 -1.74
N GLU A 333 -32.29 -18.37 -1.24
CA GLU A 333 -31.90 -19.75 -0.92
C GLU A 333 -31.47 -20.57 -2.14
N ARG A 334 -32.13 -20.37 -3.28
CA ARG A 334 -31.74 -21.02 -4.55
C ARG A 334 -30.40 -20.49 -5.04
N GLN A 335 -30.13 -19.20 -4.87
CA GLN A 335 -28.84 -18.58 -5.20
C GLN A 335 -27.74 -18.98 -4.21
N SER A 336 -28.01 -19.04 -2.90
CA SER A 336 -27.02 -19.47 -1.92
C SER A 336 -26.65 -20.94 -2.09
N ARG A 337 -27.62 -21.84 -2.28
CA ARG A 337 -27.35 -23.26 -2.60
C ARG A 337 -26.60 -23.43 -3.92
N MET A 338 -26.80 -22.56 -4.91
CA MET A 338 -26.03 -22.58 -6.15
C MET A 338 -24.55 -22.17 -5.92
N MET A 339 -24.29 -21.14 -5.10
CA MET A 339 -22.91 -20.78 -4.74
C MET A 339 -22.27 -21.81 -3.82
N GLU A 340 -23.02 -22.37 -2.87
CA GLU A 340 -22.57 -23.42 -1.97
C GLU A 340 -22.18 -24.69 -2.73
N THR A 341 -23.00 -25.15 -3.69
CA THR A 341 -22.65 -26.31 -4.53
C THR A 341 -21.45 -26.04 -5.45
N GLN A 342 -21.24 -24.80 -5.92
CA GLN A 342 -20.00 -24.42 -6.62
C GLN A 342 -18.78 -24.47 -5.69
N LEU A 343 -18.89 -23.96 -4.45
CA LEU A 343 -17.83 -24.03 -3.45
C LEU A 343 -17.52 -25.47 -3.04
N GLN A 344 -18.54 -26.30 -2.78
CA GLN A 344 -18.39 -27.73 -2.47
C GLN A 344 -17.78 -28.50 -3.65
N GLN A 345 -18.11 -28.17 -4.90
CA GLN A 345 -17.47 -28.77 -6.07
C GLN A 345 -15.99 -28.32 -6.21
N ALA A 346 -15.68 -27.07 -5.88
CA ALA A 346 -14.31 -26.56 -5.91
C ALA A 346 -13.44 -27.19 -4.80
N THR A 347 -13.95 -27.30 -3.56
CA THR A 347 -13.22 -27.98 -2.48
C THR A 347 -13.09 -29.48 -2.74
N LYS A 348 -14.11 -30.15 -3.28
CA LYS A 348 -14.01 -31.57 -3.66
C LYS A 348 -12.92 -31.79 -4.72
N ARG A 349 -12.86 -30.96 -5.76
CA ARG A 349 -11.78 -31.02 -6.77
C ARG A 349 -10.40 -30.77 -6.17
N ALA A 350 -10.27 -29.77 -5.30
CA ALA A 350 -8.98 -29.49 -4.63
C ALA A 350 -8.51 -30.67 -3.76
N LEU A 351 -9.43 -31.38 -3.09
CA LEU A 351 -9.12 -32.60 -2.34
C LEU A 351 -8.76 -33.78 -3.26
N GLU A 352 -9.48 -33.97 -4.36
CA GLU A 352 -9.16 -34.98 -5.39
C GLU A 352 -7.79 -34.72 -6.05
N GLU A 353 -7.46 -33.46 -6.35
CA GLU A 353 -6.16 -33.04 -6.86
C GLU A 353 -5.03 -33.27 -5.83
N GLU A 354 -5.26 -32.92 -4.55
CA GLU A 354 -4.33 -33.20 -3.46
C GLU A 354 -4.12 -34.72 -3.23
N GLU A 355 -5.17 -35.54 -3.33
CA GLU A 355 -5.08 -37.00 -3.20
C GLU A 355 -4.31 -37.61 -4.38
N GLU A 356 -4.58 -37.15 -5.60
CA GLU A 356 -3.78 -37.52 -6.78
C GLU A 356 -2.31 -37.12 -6.63
N GLU A 357 -1.99 -35.93 -6.09
CA GLU A 357 -0.61 -35.51 -5.85
C GLU A 357 0.08 -36.37 -4.77
N LYS A 358 -0.63 -36.70 -3.68
CA LYS A 358 -0.14 -37.63 -2.65
C LYS A 358 0.14 -39.01 -3.25
N GLU A 359 -0.77 -39.55 -4.07
CA GLU A 359 -0.52 -40.81 -4.79
C GLU A 359 0.67 -40.73 -5.76
N LYS A 360 0.85 -39.60 -6.48
CA LYS A 360 1.99 -39.39 -7.39
C LYS A 360 3.31 -39.34 -6.62
N ILE A 361 3.34 -38.66 -5.47
CA ILE A 361 4.49 -38.61 -4.56
C ILE A 361 4.77 -40.01 -3.97
N GLU A 362 3.75 -40.77 -3.58
CA GLU A 362 3.90 -42.15 -3.10
C GLU A 362 4.40 -43.11 -4.19
N ARG A 363 3.91 -43.01 -5.44
CA ARG A 363 4.42 -43.79 -6.56
C ARG A 363 5.87 -43.42 -6.87
N ALA A 364 6.21 -42.13 -6.80
CA ALA A 364 7.58 -41.66 -6.94
C ALA A 364 8.51 -42.19 -5.83
N SER A 365 8.09 -42.15 -4.56
CA SER A 365 8.89 -42.66 -3.44
C SER A 365 9.04 -44.19 -3.47
N LYS A 366 7.97 -44.94 -3.77
CA LYS A 366 7.98 -46.40 -3.93
C LYS A 366 8.82 -46.88 -5.12
N SER A 367 8.96 -46.07 -6.17
CA SER A 367 9.81 -46.36 -7.34
C SER A 367 11.28 -45.97 -7.16
N ARG A 368 11.59 -45.09 -6.19
CA ARG A 368 12.95 -44.66 -5.88
C ARG A 368 13.62 -45.68 -4.96
N LYS A 369 14.66 -46.35 -5.47
CA LYS A 369 15.50 -47.27 -4.69
C LYS A 369 15.97 -46.62 -3.40
N THR A 370 15.87 -47.35 -2.29
CA THR A 370 16.28 -46.86 -0.97
C THR A 370 17.80 -46.79 -0.86
N GLU A 371 18.30 -46.02 0.11
CA GLU A 371 19.74 -45.98 0.40
C GLU A 371 20.26 -47.36 0.85
N GLY A 372 19.43 -48.18 1.49
CA GLY A 372 19.71 -49.58 1.81
C GLY A 372 19.90 -50.45 0.56
N ASP A 373 19.05 -50.30 -0.46
CA ASP A 373 19.20 -51.00 -1.74
C ASP A 373 20.51 -50.61 -2.44
N ILE A 374 20.84 -49.32 -2.42
CA ILE A 374 22.07 -48.78 -3.02
C ILE A 374 23.31 -49.31 -2.28
N MET A 375 23.30 -49.32 -0.95
CA MET A 375 24.40 -49.87 -0.15
C MET A 375 24.52 -51.38 -0.33
N SER A 376 23.43 -52.14 -0.30
CA SER A 376 23.45 -53.59 -0.52
C SER A 376 23.86 -53.99 -1.95
N ALA A 377 23.56 -53.15 -2.95
CA ALA A 377 24.10 -53.32 -4.30
C ALA A 377 25.60 -53.01 -4.38
N LYS A 378 26.06 -51.97 -3.67
CA LYS A 378 27.48 -51.59 -3.57
C LYS A 378 28.31 -52.64 -2.84
N GLU A 379 27.79 -53.22 -1.77
CA GLU A 379 28.39 -54.34 -1.04
C GLU A 379 28.51 -55.59 -1.92
N ARG A 380 27.44 -56.00 -2.60
CA ARG A 380 27.47 -57.12 -3.54
C ARG A 380 28.42 -56.89 -4.72
N TYR A 381 28.56 -55.65 -5.19
CA TYR A 381 29.56 -55.28 -6.19
C TYR A 381 31.00 -55.37 -5.65
N LEU A 382 31.24 -54.90 -4.42
CA LEU A 382 32.54 -55.00 -3.76
C LEU A 382 32.93 -56.45 -3.42
N ALA A 383 31.98 -57.29 -3.01
CA ALA A 383 32.18 -58.72 -2.81
C ALA A 383 32.61 -59.39 -4.11
N ARG A 384 31.82 -59.26 -5.19
CA ARG A 384 32.16 -59.78 -6.52
C ARG A 384 33.51 -59.26 -7.03
N LYS A 385 33.86 -58.00 -6.74
CA LYS A 385 35.18 -57.45 -7.11
C LYS A 385 36.32 -58.12 -6.32
N LYS A 386 36.17 -58.33 -5.01
CA LYS A 386 37.15 -59.06 -4.19
C LYS A 386 37.30 -60.50 -4.65
N GLU A 387 36.19 -61.20 -4.89
CA GLU A 387 36.17 -62.57 -5.43
C GLU A 387 36.89 -62.65 -6.78
N ALA A 388 36.65 -61.70 -7.69
CA ALA A 388 37.36 -61.64 -8.98
C ALA A 388 38.86 -61.30 -8.85
N GLU A 389 39.26 -60.51 -7.85
CA GLU A 389 40.68 -60.27 -7.53
C GLU A 389 41.33 -61.48 -6.84
N GLU A 390 40.59 -62.26 -6.05
CA GLU A 390 41.07 -63.51 -5.46
C GLU A 390 41.17 -64.64 -6.48
N ALA A 391 40.19 -64.81 -7.38
CA ALA A 391 40.27 -65.79 -8.48
C ALA A 391 41.50 -65.53 -9.35
N LYS A 392 41.74 -64.26 -9.74
CA LYS A 392 42.96 -63.83 -10.44
C LYS A 392 44.25 -64.11 -9.67
N LYS A 393 44.25 -64.07 -8.33
CA LYS A 393 45.39 -64.44 -7.49
C LYS A 393 45.57 -65.96 -7.34
N ARG A 394 44.47 -66.73 -7.43
CA ARG A 394 44.47 -68.21 -7.38
C ARG A 394 44.82 -68.85 -8.73
N GLY A 395 44.83 -68.08 -9.82
CA GLY A 395 45.15 -68.54 -11.16
C GLY A 395 43.98 -69.18 -11.91
N GLU A 396 42.81 -69.32 -11.27
CA GLU A 396 41.58 -69.78 -11.92
C GLU A 396 40.94 -68.63 -12.70
N VAL A 397 41.26 -68.57 -13.99
CA VAL A 397 40.63 -67.69 -14.98
C VAL A 397 40.39 -68.51 -16.26
N PRO A 398 39.20 -68.45 -16.88
CA PRO A 398 39.00 -68.88 -18.27
C PRO A 398 39.59 -67.86 -19.27
#